data_AF-A0A970YD80-F1
#
_entry.id   AF-A0A970YD80-F1
#
_cell.length_a   1.000
_cell.length_b   1.000
_cell.length_c   1.000
_cell.angle_alpha   90.00
_cell.angle_beta   90.00
_cell.angle_gamma   90.00
#
_symmetry.space_group_name_H-M   'P 1'
#
loop_
_entity.id
_entity.type
_entity.pdbx_description
1 polymer ?
#
loop_
_entity_poly.entity_id
_entity_poly.type
_entity_poly.pdbx_seq_one_letter_code
_entity_poly.pdbx_strand_id
1 'polypeptide(L)'
;MPLENLRLAVLIDADNAPRKNIKGIMEEIAIYGTPTIKRIYGDWTSPNLASWKKTLLQHAINPVQQYGYTVGKNSTDSAMIIDAMDVLYSGNVDGFVIVSSDSDFTRLATRLREAGMTVIGIGEKKTPAPFIVACDKFIYIEIINAKSKEKAEKAAVEAERIAAEQRQGKDEGKGADLKPSDKEDDKPSEHQTAPKKSKEHITARNSGKQPPENAVPEHIVELIADSIADIADEDGYA
;
A
#
# COMPACT_ATOMS: atom_id res chain seq x y z
N MET A 1 21.52 -9.64 -26.62
CA MET A 1 20.41 -10.32 -25.93
C MET A 1 19.30 -9.30 -25.77
N PRO A 2 18.02 -9.64 -26.04
CA PRO A 2 16.92 -8.72 -25.78
C PRO A 2 16.91 -8.43 -24.26
N LEU A 3 16.53 -7.21 -23.87
CA LEU A 3 16.41 -6.82 -22.46
C LEU A 3 15.51 -7.84 -21.75
N GLU A 4 16.12 -8.75 -20.99
CA GLU A 4 15.38 -9.70 -20.16
C GLU A 4 14.56 -8.88 -19.17
N ASN A 5 13.25 -8.95 -19.32
CA ASN A 5 12.32 -8.21 -18.48
C ASN A 5 12.28 -8.91 -17.12
N LEU A 6 13.14 -8.48 -16.19
CA LEU A 6 13.33 -9.11 -14.87
C LEU A 6 11.99 -9.26 -14.16
N ARG A 7 11.69 -10.46 -13.63
CA ARG A 7 10.55 -10.65 -12.73
C ARG A 7 10.96 -10.17 -11.34
N LEU A 8 10.33 -9.09 -10.89
CA LEU A 8 10.71 -8.44 -9.64
C LEU A 8 9.70 -8.74 -8.53
N ALA A 9 10.20 -9.05 -7.33
CA ALA A 9 9.44 -8.99 -6.09
C ALA A 9 9.61 -7.61 -5.44
N VAL A 10 8.51 -6.87 -5.30
CA VAL A 10 8.47 -5.56 -4.67
C VAL A 10 7.96 -5.71 -3.24
N LEU A 11 8.84 -5.45 -2.28
CA LEU A 11 8.58 -5.53 -0.85
C LEU A 11 8.64 -4.12 -0.27
N ILE A 12 7.52 -3.67 0.30
CA ILE A 12 7.35 -2.30 0.77
C ILE A 12 7.16 -2.31 2.28
N ASP A 13 8.00 -1.57 2.97
CA ASP A 13 7.84 -1.28 4.38
C ASP A 13 6.88 -0.09 4.54
N ALA A 14 5.66 -0.33 5.06
CA ALA A 14 4.63 0.70 5.13
C ALA A 14 4.95 1.84 6.10
N ASP A 15 5.80 1.57 7.10
CA ASP A 15 6.15 2.51 8.15
C ASP A 15 7.28 3.44 7.67
N ASN A 16 8.20 2.94 6.85
CA ASN A 16 9.31 3.71 6.29
C ASN A 16 9.09 4.23 4.85
N ALA A 17 8.08 3.74 4.11
CA ALA A 17 7.81 4.19 2.75
C ALA A 17 6.91 5.44 2.69
N PRO A 18 7.24 6.44 1.84
CA PRO A 18 6.41 7.62 1.68
C PRO A 18 5.15 7.33 0.85
N ARG A 19 4.02 7.34 1.55
CA ARG A 19 2.64 7.17 1.05
C ARG A 19 2.33 7.84 -0.29
N LYS A 20 2.77 9.08 -0.48
CA LYS A 20 2.38 9.91 -1.64
C LYS A 20 3.09 9.47 -2.94
N ASN A 21 4.08 8.61 -2.85
CA ASN A 21 5.10 8.43 -3.88
C ASN A 21 5.02 7.07 -4.58
N ILE A 22 4.12 6.19 -4.11
CA ILE A 22 4.00 4.81 -4.60
C ILE A 22 3.77 4.74 -6.10
N LYS A 23 2.98 5.65 -6.67
CA LYS A 23 2.79 5.71 -8.11
C LYS A 23 4.12 5.89 -8.85
N GLY A 24 4.91 6.88 -8.45
CA GLY A 24 6.22 7.15 -9.04
C GLY A 24 7.21 6.01 -8.79
N ILE A 25 7.16 5.40 -7.62
CA ILE A 25 7.98 4.22 -7.28
C ILE A 25 7.65 3.06 -8.22
N MET A 26 6.37 2.76 -8.44
CA MET A 26 5.94 1.68 -9.34
C MET A 26 6.31 1.99 -10.80
N GLU A 27 6.19 3.24 -11.24
CA GLU A 27 6.63 3.67 -12.58
C GLU A 27 8.14 3.50 -12.76
N GLU A 28 8.94 3.84 -11.74
CA GLU A 28 10.40 3.68 -11.79
C GLU A 28 10.80 2.20 -11.75
N ILE A 29 10.13 1.36 -10.95
CA ILE A 29 10.36 -0.11 -10.92
C ILE A 29 10.10 -0.74 -12.29
N ALA A 30 9.05 -0.30 -12.98
CA ALA A 30 8.67 -0.82 -14.29
C ALA A 30 9.72 -0.59 -15.39
N ILE A 31 10.71 0.28 -15.16
CA ILE A 31 11.86 0.50 -16.08
C ILE A 31 12.83 -0.69 -16.02
N TYR A 32 12.94 -1.34 -14.86
CA TYR A 32 13.92 -2.42 -14.64
C TYR A 32 13.34 -3.81 -14.91
N GLY A 33 12.04 -3.97 -14.72
CA GLY A 33 11.40 -5.27 -14.84
C GLY A 33 9.90 -5.23 -14.55
N THR A 34 9.29 -6.41 -14.60
CA THR A 34 7.88 -6.59 -14.29
C THR A 34 7.69 -6.91 -12.81
N PRO A 35 6.99 -6.06 -12.03
CA PRO A 35 6.70 -6.33 -10.63
C PRO A 35 5.63 -7.43 -10.51
N THR A 36 6.08 -8.68 -10.40
CA THR A 36 5.22 -9.87 -10.35
C THR A 36 4.64 -10.11 -8.96
N ILE A 37 5.42 -9.84 -7.93
CA ILE A 37 4.98 -9.86 -6.54
C ILE A 37 5.04 -8.42 -6.02
N LYS A 38 3.96 -7.96 -5.40
CA LYS A 38 3.87 -6.62 -4.80
C LYS A 38 3.23 -6.77 -3.43
N ARG A 39 4.04 -6.62 -2.39
CA ARG A 39 3.60 -6.76 -1.01
C ARG A 39 4.01 -5.55 -0.20
N ILE A 40 3.14 -5.17 0.73
CA ILE A 40 3.40 -4.09 1.66
C ILE A 40 3.13 -4.58 3.08
N TYR A 41 4.06 -4.33 3.98
CA TYR A 41 4.08 -4.89 5.34
C TYR A 41 3.83 -3.78 6.35
N GLY A 42 2.94 -4.04 7.29
CA GLY A 42 2.66 -3.12 8.39
C GLY A 42 1.45 -3.56 9.22
N ASP A 43 1.17 -2.79 10.26
CA ASP A 43 -0.01 -3.00 11.09
C ASP A 43 -1.22 -2.25 10.54
N TRP A 44 -2.02 -2.88 9.68
CA TRP A 44 -3.21 -2.27 9.07
C TRP A 44 -4.34 -1.94 10.05
N THR A 45 -4.20 -2.32 11.33
CA THR A 45 -5.08 -1.80 12.39
C THR A 45 -4.70 -0.39 12.84
N SER A 46 -3.48 0.05 12.52
CA SER A 46 -3.00 1.41 12.79
C SER A 46 -3.78 2.44 11.97
N PRO A 47 -4.35 3.48 12.60
CA PRO A 47 -5.07 4.55 11.89
C PRO A 47 -4.20 5.25 10.83
N ASN A 48 -2.87 5.26 11.02
CA ASN A 48 -1.93 5.86 10.10
C ASN A 48 -1.90 5.17 8.73
N LEU A 49 -2.26 3.88 8.67
CA LEU A 49 -2.20 3.09 7.44
C LEU A 49 -3.53 3.09 6.65
N ALA A 50 -4.61 3.64 7.21
CA ALA A 50 -5.92 3.69 6.55
C ALA A 50 -5.90 4.42 5.19
N SER A 51 -5.02 5.42 5.02
CA SER A 51 -4.89 6.21 3.79
C SER A 51 -4.30 5.43 2.61
N TRP A 52 -3.65 4.29 2.86
CA TRP A 52 -3.06 3.46 1.80
C TRP A 52 -4.10 2.70 0.98
N LYS A 53 -5.28 2.40 1.55
CA LYS A 53 -6.27 1.49 0.95
C LYS A 53 -6.54 1.75 -0.54
N LYS A 54 -6.76 3.02 -0.90
CA LYS A 54 -7.01 3.41 -2.30
C LYS A 54 -5.79 3.16 -3.20
N THR A 55 -4.61 3.54 -2.73
CA THR A 55 -3.34 3.37 -3.46
C THR A 55 -3.02 1.89 -3.68
N LEU A 56 -3.21 1.04 -2.67
CA LEU A 56 -2.94 -0.40 -2.78
C LEU A 56 -3.80 -1.06 -3.84
N LEU A 57 -5.12 -0.76 -3.84
CA LEU A 57 -6.06 -1.28 -4.83
C LEU A 57 -5.71 -0.83 -6.25
N GLN A 58 -5.33 0.44 -6.42
CA GLN A 58 -4.97 0.98 -7.73
C GLN A 58 -3.71 0.33 -8.33
N HIS A 59 -2.79 -0.11 -7.50
CA HIS A 59 -1.51 -0.69 -7.92
C HIS A 59 -1.46 -2.21 -7.76
N ALA A 60 -2.58 -2.86 -7.37
CA ALA A 60 -2.65 -4.29 -7.05
C ALA A 60 -1.50 -4.74 -6.13
N ILE A 61 -1.33 -4.00 -5.02
CA ILE A 61 -0.35 -4.30 -3.96
C ILE A 61 -1.09 -5.04 -2.85
N ASN A 62 -0.56 -6.19 -2.45
CA ASN A 62 -1.16 -7.00 -1.40
C ASN A 62 -0.68 -6.54 -0.02
N PRO A 63 -1.59 -6.11 0.88
CA PRO A 63 -1.23 -5.82 2.26
C PRO A 63 -0.96 -7.12 3.04
N VAL A 64 0.17 -7.15 3.73
CA VAL A 64 0.53 -8.19 4.70
C VAL A 64 0.39 -7.59 6.08
N GLN A 65 -0.54 -8.14 6.87
CA GLN A 65 -0.82 -7.69 8.23
C GLN A 65 0.23 -8.24 9.19
N GLN A 66 0.78 -7.35 10.01
CA GLN A 66 1.58 -7.74 11.16
C GLN A 66 1.26 -6.86 12.37
N TYR A 67 0.89 -7.48 13.48
CA TYR A 67 0.54 -6.75 14.69
C TYR A 67 1.80 -6.20 15.38
N GLY A 68 1.76 -4.90 15.71
CA GLY A 68 2.75 -4.29 16.57
C GLY A 68 2.39 -4.51 18.04
N TYR A 69 2.83 -5.62 18.65
CA TYR A 69 2.54 -5.90 20.07
C TYR A 69 3.20 -4.91 21.04
N THR A 70 4.28 -4.28 20.62
CA THR A 70 5.03 -3.27 21.39
C THR A 70 5.68 -2.29 20.43
N VAL A 71 5.58 -0.99 20.75
CA VAL A 71 6.18 0.08 19.95
C VAL A 71 7.69 -0.08 19.89
N GLY A 72 8.27 0.03 18.69
CA GLY A 72 9.72 -0.04 18.47
C GLY A 72 10.29 -1.46 18.35
N LYS A 73 9.45 -2.50 18.32
CA LYS A 73 9.92 -3.85 17.95
C LYS A 73 9.82 -4.08 16.46
N ASN A 74 10.76 -4.85 15.96
CA ASN A 74 10.93 -5.05 14.53
C ASN A 74 10.05 -6.19 13.94
N SER A 75 8.77 -6.23 14.32
CA SER A 75 7.86 -7.31 13.92
C SER A 75 7.50 -7.25 12.43
N THR A 76 7.31 -6.04 11.90
CA THR A 76 7.05 -5.80 10.47
C THR A 76 8.22 -6.24 9.61
N ASP A 77 9.46 -5.85 9.96
CA ASP A 77 10.62 -6.21 9.14
C ASP A 77 10.90 -7.71 9.24
N SER A 78 10.70 -8.33 10.40
CA SER A 78 10.82 -9.79 10.56
C SER A 78 9.86 -10.52 9.61
N ALA A 79 8.60 -10.07 9.53
CA ALA A 79 7.62 -10.64 8.60
C ALA A 79 8.03 -10.43 7.14
N MET A 80 8.54 -9.24 6.81
CA MET A 80 9.04 -8.94 5.46
C MET A 80 10.26 -9.77 5.08
N ILE A 81 11.22 -9.96 5.99
CA ILE A 81 12.43 -10.77 5.78
C ILE A 81 12.06 -12.23 5.56
N ILE A 82 11.16 -12.79 6.38
CA ILE A 82 10.70 -14.18 6.23
C ILE A 82 10.09 -14.36 4.84
N ASP A 83 9.16 -13.49 4.47
CA ASP A 83 8.45 -13.59 3.20
C ASP A 83 9.38 -13.34 1.99
N ALA A 84 10.39 -12.47 2.13
CA ALA A 84 11.43 -12.29 1.12
C ALA A 84 12.22 -13.59 0.86
N MET A 85 12.55 -14.33 1.92
CA MET A 85 13.26 -15.61 1.80
C MET A 85 12.35 -16.69 1.19
N ASP A 86 11.06 -16.73 1.55
CA ASP A 86 10.11 -17.66 0.94
C ASP A 86 9.97 -17.40 -0.57
N VAL A 87 9.89 -16.13 -0.96
CA VAL A 87 9.88 -15.73 -2.38
C VAL A 87 11.18 -16.13 -3.08
N LEU A 88 12.34 -15.93 -2.45
CA LEU A 88 13.64 -16.31 -3.00
C LEU A 88 13.67 -17.80 -3.33
N TYR A 89 13.26 -18.65 -2.40
CA TYR A 89 13.29 -20.10 -2.57
C TYR A 89 12.16 -20.65 -3.46
N SER A 90 11.16 -19.84 -3.79
CA SER A 90 10.14 -20.21 -4.77
C SER A 90 10.65 -20.30 -6.21
N GLY A 91 11.79 -19.65 -6.53
CA GLY A 91 12.38 -19.65 -7.87
C GLY A 91 11.61 -18.84 -8.93
N ASN A 92 10.62 -18.04 -8.52
CA ASN A 92 9.72 -17.34 -9.43
C ASN A 92 10.12 -15.90 -9.76
N VAL A 93 11.24 -15.43 -9.25
CA VAL A 93 11.71 -14.04 -9.42
C VAL A 93 13.19 -14.00 -9.79
N ASP A 94 13.58 -12.94 -10.47
CA ASP A 94 14.95 -12.68 -10.93
C ASP A 94 15.60 -11.52 -10.14
N GLY A 95 14.79 -10.80 -9.35
CA GLY A 95 15.27 -9.72 -8.51
C GLY A 95 14.26 -9.25 -7.46
N PHE A 96 14.76 -8.43 -6.54
CA PHE A 96 14.02 -7.87 -5.43
C PHE A 96 14.12 -6.35 -5.44
N VAL A 97 13.01 -5.70 -5.15
CA VAL A 97 12.93 -4.27 -4.85
C VAL A 97 12.54 -4.13 -3.39
N ILE A 98 13.43 -3.54 -2.59
CA ILE A 98 13.18 -3.25 -1.18
C ILE A 98 12.91 -1.76 -1.04
N VAL A 99 11.68 -1.40 -0.67
CA VAL A 99 11.27 -0.01 -0.46
C VAL A 99 11.27 0.29 1.03
N SER A 100 12.40 0.79 1.54
CA SER A 100 12.57 1.24 2.93
C SER A 100 13.76 2.21 3.04
N SER A 101 13.82 2.95 4.15
CA SER A 101 15.00 3.75 4.53
C SER A 101 15.71 3.19 5.77
N ASP A 102 15.29 2.01 6.26
CA ASP A 102 15.88 1.34 7.42
C ASP A 102 17.16 0.56 7.06
N SER A 103 18.18 0.66 7.91
CA SER A 103 19.42 -0.11 7.76
C SER A 103 19.29 -1.58 8.15
N ASP A 104 18.24 -1.98 8.87
CA ASP A 104 18.05 -3.38 9.30
C ASP A 104 17.93 -4.35 8.11
N PHE A 105 17.52 -3.86 6.94
CA PHE A 105 17.47 -4.64 5.69
C PHE A 105 18.82 -4.88 5.01
N THR A 106 19.92 -4.34 5.55
CA THR A 106 21.29 -4.51 4.98
C THR A 106 21.65 -5.99 4.80
N ARG A 107 21.38 -6.84 5.80
CA ARG A 107 21.72 -8.26 5.71
C ARG A 107 20.81 -9.01 4.71
N LEU A 108 19.53 -8.64 4.64
CA LEU A 108 18.61 -9.18 3.64
C LEU A 108 19.11 -8.87 2.22
N ALA A 109 19.42 -7.61 1.92
CA ALA A 109 19.93 -7.21 0.61
C ALA A 109 21.21 -7.97 0.23
N THR A 110 22.16 -8.08 1.16
CA THR A 110 23.39 -8.85 0.95
C THR A 110 23.10 -10.32 0.66
N ARG A 111 22.20 -10.95 1.43
CA ARG A 111 21.85 -12.38 1.28
C ARG A 111 21.16 -12.68 -0.05
N LEU A 112 20.32 -11.78 -0.53
CA LEU A 112 19.64 -11.89 -1.82
C LEU A 112 20.65 -11.80 -2.98
N ARG A 113 21.64 -10.91 -2.89
CA ARG A 113 22.73 -10.81 -3.87
C ARG A 113 23.65 -12.02 -3.85
N GLU A 114 23.98 -12.53 -2.67
CA GLU A 114 24.70 -13.81 -2.51
C GLU A 114 23.96 -14.97 -3.19
N ALA A 115 22.63 -14.90 -3.30
CA ALA A 115 21.82 -15.87 -4.02
C ALA A 115 21.70 -15.61 -5.54
N GLY A 116 22.41 -14.62 -6.07
CA GLY A 116 22.40 -14.24 -7.50
C GLY A 116 21.20 -13.40 -7.94
N MET A 117 20.41 -12.85 -7.00
CA MET A 117 19.30 -11.96 -7.33
C MET A 117 19.77 -10.53 -7.54
N THR A 118 19.15 -9.82 -8.48
CA THR A 118 19.34 -8.36 -8.60
C THR A 118 18.58 -7.66 -7.47
N VAL A 119 19.25 -6.82 -6.68
CA VAL A 119 18.63 -6.09 -5.56
C VAL A 119 18.62 -4.58 -5.81
N ILE A 120 17.42 -4.02 -5.84
CA ILE A 120 17.17 -2.58 -5.98
C ILE A 120 16.62 -2.04 -4.66
N GLY A 121 17.36 -1.16 -3.99
CA GLY A 121 16.87 -0.40 -2.85
C GLY A 121 16.17 0.88 -3.29
N ILE A 122 15.06 1.23 -2.64
CA ILE A 122 14.38 2.51 -2.84
C ILE A 122 14.11 3.13 -1.48
N GLY A 123 14.66 4.32 -1.23
CA GLY A 123 14.52 5.00 0.05
C GLY A 123 14.75 6.51 -0.03
N GLU A 124 14.64 7.19 1.10
CA GLU A 124 14.91 8.62 1.22
C GLU A 124 16.42 8.91 1.23
N LYS A 125 16.82 10.16 0.98
CA LYS A 125 18.24 10.58 1.06
C LYS A 125 18.88 10.35 2.43
N LYS A 126 18.07 10.28 3.50
CA LYS A 126 18.55 10.01 4.86
C LYS A 126 18.91 8.53 5.10
N THR A 127 18.66 7.65 4.12
CA THR A 127 18.93 6.22 4.25
C THR A 127 20.41 5.99 4.59
N PRO A 128 20.72 5.17 5.61
CA PRO A 128 22.10 4.89 5.99
C PRO A 128 22.92 4.25 4.88
N ALA A 129 24.20 4.64 4.77
CA ALA A 129 25.14 4.11 3.78
C ALA A 129 25.24 2.57 3.74
N PRO A 130 25.20 1.82 4.88
CA PRO A 130 25.26 0.37 4.86
C PRO A 130 24.19 -0.29 3.99
N PHE A 131 22.95 0.19 4.05
CA PHE A 131 21.87 -0.38 3.24
C PHE A 131 22.01 -0.01 1.75
N ILE A 132 22.47 1.22 1.47
CA ILE A 132 22.72 1.69 0.11
C ILE A 132 23.75 0.80 -0.60
N VAL A 133 24.90 0.54 0.05
CA VAL A 133 25.98 -0.26 -0.53
C VAL A 133 25.68 -1.75 -0.60
N ALA A 134 24.72 -2.22 0.20
CA ALA A 134 24.27 -3.61 0.15
C ALA A 134 23.44 -3.93 -1.09
N CYS A 135 22.78 -2.93 -1.71
CA CYS A 135 22.01 -3.10 -2.94
C CYS A 135 22.91 -3.06 -4.20
N ASP A 136 22.48 -3.65 -5.31
CA ASP A 136 23.14 -3.45 -6.62
C ASP A 136 22.85 -2.07 -7.18
N LYS A 137 21.64 -1.57 -6.90
CA LYS A 137 21.22 -0.21 -7.24
C LYS A 137 20.41 0.38 -6.09
N PHE A 138 20.61 1.67 -5.83
CA PHE A 138 19.79 2.41 -4.87
C PHE A 138 19.17 3.64 -5.55
N ILE A 139 17.85 3.82 -5.37
CA ILE A 139 17.09 4.91 -5.98
C ILE A 139 16.51 5.78 -4.87
N TYR A 140 16.82 7.08 -4.94
CA TYR A 140 16.30 8.06 -4.00
C TYR A 140 14.91 8.52 -4.41
N ILE A 141 13.97 8.51 -3.46
CA ILE A 141 12.57 8.89 -3.71
C ILE A 141 12.44 10.36 -4.13
N GLU A 142 13.32 11.22 -3.63
CA GLU A 142 13.39 12.63 -4.01
C GLU A 142 13.66 12.81 -5.51
N ILE A 143 14.44 11.92 -6.13
CA ILE A 143 14.72 11.94 -7.56
C ILE A 143 13.47 11.53 -8.35
N ILE A 144 12.74 10.51 -7.87
CA ILE A 144 11.46 10.08 -8.47
C ILE A 144 10.45 11.24 -8.45
N ASN A 145 10.43 12.02 -7.37
CA ASN A 145 9.56 13.19 -7.24
C ASN A 145 9.93 14.31 -8.20
N ALA A 146 11.22 14.60 -8.34
CA ALA A 146 11.69 15.59 -9.29
C ALA A 146 11.30 15.19 -10.73
N LYS A 147 11.58 13.94 -11.12
CA LYS A 147 11.21 13.40 -12.44
C LYS A 147 9.70 13.46 -12.71
N SER A 148 8.88 13.06 -11.73
CA SER A 148 7.43 13.09 -11.89
C SER A 148 6.89 14.53 -12.01
N LYS A 149 7.47 15.48 -11.28
CA LYS A 149 7.13 16.91 -11.40
C LYS A 149 7.51 17.47 -12.77
N GLU A 150 8.73 17.23 -13.24
CA GLU A 150 9.17 17.64 -14.58
C GLU A 150 8.31 17.03 -15.69
N LYS A 151 7.94 15.75 -15.55
CA LYS A 151 7.05 15.07 -16.50
C LYS A 151 5.65 15.70 -16.53
N ALA A 152 5.12 16.07 -15.37
CA ALA A 152 3.83 16.75 -15.25
C ALA A 152 3.86 18.16 -15.86
N GLU A 153 4.93 18.92 -15.62
CA GLU A 153 5.13 20.26 -16.20
C GLU A 153 5.22 20.20 -17.73
N LYS A 154 6.01 19.26 -18.28
CA LYS A 154 6.11 19.05 -19.74
C LYS A 154 4.77 18.64 -20.36
N ALA A 155 4.02 17.76 -19.69
CA ALA A 155 2.71 17.33 -20.18
C ALA A 155 1.68 18.47 -20.17
N ALA A 156 1.74 19.38 -19.19
CA ALA A 156 0.86 20.54 -19.13
C ALA A 156 1.13 21.53 -20.26
N VAL A 157 2.40 21.83 -20.53
CA VAL A 157 2.80 22.71 -21.64
C VAL A 157 2.38 22.13 -23.00
N GLU A 158 2.56 20.82 -23.19
CA GLU A 158 2.14 20.16 -24.44
C GLU A 158 0.62 20.12 -24.59
N ALA A 159 -0.13 19.86 -23.50
CA ALA A 159 -1.59 19.89 -23.53
C ALA A 159 -2.14 21.29 -23.84
N GLU A 160 -1.50 22.35 -23.32
CA GLU A 160 -1.85 23.73 -23.62
C GLU A 160 -1.55 24.10 -25.07
N ARG A 161 -0.40 23.64 -25.62
CA ARG A 161 -0.04 23.81 -27.04
C ARG A 161 -1.06 23.13 -27.96
N ILE A 162 -1.41 21.88 -27.68
CA ILE A 162 -2.42 21.12 -28.45
C ILE A 162 -3.80 21.81 -28.36
N ALA A 163 -4.18 22.32 -27.19
CA ALA A 163 -5.44 23.04 -27.00
C ALA A 163 -5.48 24.38 -27.74
N ALA A 164 -4.34 25.08 -27.85
CA ALA A 164 -4.22 26.32 -28.61
C ALA A 164 -4.32 26.07 -30.14
N GLU A 165 -3.68 25.02 -30.64
CA GLU A 165 -3.75 24.61 -32.05
C GLU A 165 -5.18 24.19 -32.45
N GLN A 166 -5.92 23.48 -31.58
CA GLN A 166 -7.31 23.10 -31.83
C GLN A 166 -8.31 24.27 -31.80
N ARG A 167 -7.97 25.38 -31.13
CA ARG A 167 -8.80 26.60 -31.14
C ARG A 167 -8.62 27.43 -32.41
N GLN A 168 -7.47 27.35 -33.08
CA GLN A 168 -7.21 28.08 -34.33
C GLN A 168 -7.78 27.39 -35.57
N GLY A 169 -8.04 26.08 -35.54
CA GLY A 169 -8.62 25.34 -36.68
C GLY A 169 -10.15 25.43 -36.85
N LYS A 170 -10.85 26.25 -36.05
CA LYS A 170 -12.33 26.33 -36.04
C LYS A 170 -12.92 27.64 -36.57
N ASP A 171 -12.10 28.56 -37.07
CA ASP A 171 -12.53 29.90 -37.50
C ASP A 171 -12.74 30.07 -39.02
N GLU A 172 -12.52 29.02 -39.82
CA GLU A 172 -12.87 29.02 -41.24
C GLU A 172 -14.04 28.06 -41.52
N GLY A 173 -15.26 28.59 -41.43
CA GLY A 173 -16.43 27.98 -42.06
C GLY A 173 -17.68 27.93 -41.20
N LYS A 174 -18.42 29.04 -41.14
CA LYS A 174 -19.89 29.04 -41.08
C LYS A 174 -20.45 30.44 -41.34
N GLY A 175 -20.77 30.70 -42.60
CA GLY A 175 -21.74 31.70 -43.01
C GLY A 175 -22.97 31.01 -43.59
N ALA A 176 -24.12 31.66 -43.38
CA ALA A 176 -25.46 31.44 -43.94
C ALA A 176 -26.52 30.84 -42.99
N ASP A 177 -27.52 31.69 -42.79
CA ASP A 177 -28.72 31.70 -41.95
C ASP A 177 -29.74 30.57 -42.18
N LEU A 178 -30.63 30.35 -41.20
CA LEU A 178 -32.09 30.50 -41.36
C LEU A 178 -32.84 30.37 -40.00
N LYS A 179 -33.93 31.16 -39.89
CA LYS A 179 -34.75 31.51 -38.72
C LYS A 179 -35.80 30.44 -38.30
N PRO A 180 -36.48 30.63 -37.15
CA PRO A 180 -37.32 29.64 -36.47
C PRO A 180 -38.81 29.70 -36.85
N SER A 181 -39.56 28.62 -36.57
CA SER A 181 -41.03 28.58 -36.64
C SER A 181 -41.65 27.72 -35.53
N ASP A 182 -42.83 28.15 -35.09
CA ASP A 182 -43.57 27.84 -33.87
C ASP A 182 -44.34 26.50 -33.81
N LYS A 183 -44.59 26.11 -32.54
CA LYS A 183 -45.67 25.37 -31.83
C LYS A 183 -46.87 24.74 -32.58
N GLU A 184 -47.30 23.56 -32.09
CA GLU A 184 -48.59 23.21 -31.42
C GLU A 184 -48.61 21.69 -31.11
N ASP A 185 -48.64 21.25 -29.85
CA ASP A 185 -49.79 20.91 -28.98
C ASP A 185 -50.44 19.54 -29.27
N ASP A 186 -50.22 18.56 -28.38
CA ASP A 186 -51.31 17.72 -27.82
C ASP A 186 -50.88 17.00 -26.52
N LYS A 187 -51.79 16.92 -25.55
CA LYS A 187 -51.69 16.35 -24.18
C LYS A 187 -53.05 15.66 -23.91
N PRO A 188 -53.32 14.97 -22.77
CA PRO A 188 -52.50 14.29 -21.78
C PRO A 188 -53.00 12.85 -21.49
N SER A 189 -52.26 12.08 -20.66
CA SER A 189 -52.87 11.02 -19.85
C SER A 189 -52.10 10.83 -18.55
N GLU A 190 -52.85 10.86 -17.45
CA GLU A 190 -52.44 10.81 -16.05
C GLU A 190 -52.35 9.38 -15.50
N HIS A 191 -51.41 9.15 -14.57
CA HIS A 191 -51.55 8.35 -13.33
C HIS A 191 -50.21 8.49 -12.56
N GLN A 192 -50.08 9.22 -11.44
CA GLN A 192 -50.54 8.89 -10.06
C GLN A 192 -50.24 7.43 -9.68
N THR A 193 -49.50 7.05 -8.63
CA THR A 193 -49.17 7.70 -7.35
C THR A 193 -48.07 6.90 -6.62
N ALA A 194 -47.29 7.58 -5.78
CA ALA A 194 -46.38 6.98 -4.79
C ALA A 194 -47.12 6.45 -3.55
N PRO A 195 -46.52 5.52 -2.77
CA PRO A 195 -46.85 5.36 -1.36
C PRO A 195 -45.73 5.81 -0.42
N LYS A 196 -46.19 6.18 0.77
CA LYS A 196 -45.54 6.93 1.84
C LYS A 196 -44.67 6.07 2.76
N LYS A 197 -43.79 6.77 3.47
CA LYS A 197 -43.12 6.38 4.71
C LYS A 197 -44.08 5.72 5.72
N SER A 198 -43.64 4.63 6.35
CA SER A 198 -44.06 4.23 7.69
C SER A 198 -42.84 4.25 8.62
N LYS A 199 -42.99 4.95 9.74
CA LYS A 199 -42.13 4.87 10.92
C LYS A 199 -42.65 3.71 11.75
N GLU A 200 -41.80 2.76 12.12
CA GLU A 200 -42.08 1.86 13.23
C GLU A 200 -41.09 2.12 14.37
N HIS A 201 -41.72 2.37 15.51
CA HIS A 201 -41.17 2.49 16.84
C HIS A 201 -40.72 1.11 17.29
N ILE A 202 -39.45 0.94 17.66
CA ILE A 202 -39.05 -0.17 18.54
C ILE A 202 -38.50 0.43 19.83
N THR A 203 -39.13 0.00 20.91
CA THR A 203 -39.01 0.40 22.29
C THR A 203 -37.70 -0.07 22.92
N ALA A 204 -37.16 0.79 23.79
CA ALA A 204 -36.06 0.46 24.67
C ALA A 204 -36.45 -0.69 25.62
N ARG A 205 -35.58 -1.70 25.73
CA ARG A 205 -35.50 -2.60 26.88
C ARG A 205 -34.08 -2.58 27.42
N ASN A 206 -34.00 -2.17 28.67
CA ASN A 206 -32.84 -2.18 29.54
C ASN A 206 -32.83 -3.52 30.27
N SER A 207 -31.73 -4.29 30.20
CA SER A 207 -31.50 -5.42 31.10
C SER A 207 -30.03 -5.87 31.09
N GLY A 208 -29.36 -5.68 32.23
CA GLY A 208 -28.40 -6.63 32.78
C GLY A 208 -26.98 -6.66 32.17
N LYS A 209 -26.00 -6.18 32.94
CA LYS A 209 -24.59 -6.57 32.80
C LYS A 209 -24.48 -8.10 32.91
N GLN A 210 -24.11 -8.77 31.83
CA GLN A 210 -23.57 -10.13 31.88
C GLN A 210 -22.07 -10.06 32.20
N PRO A 211 -21.54 -10.85 33.16
CA PRO A 211 -20.11 -10.94 33.40
C PRO A 211 -19.42 -11.68 32.24
N PRO A 212 -18.12 -11.42 31.98
CA PRO A 212 -17.42 -12.02 30.85
C PRO A 212 -17.23 -13.54 31.03
N GLU A 213 -17.62 -14.30 30.01
CA GLU A 213 -17.72 -15.77 29.98
C GLU A 213 -16.36 -16.50 29.87
N ASN A 214 -15.24 -15.84 30.16
CA ASN A 214 -13.89 -16.42 30.06
C ASN A 214 -13.07 -16.16 31.34
N ALA A 215 -13.61 -16.54 32.50
CA ALA A 215 -12.80 -16.66 33.71
C ALA A 215 -12.11 -18.04 33.71
N VAL A 216 -10.78 -18.04 33.86
CA VAL A 216 -10.03 -19.28 34.10
C VAL A 216 -10.56 -19.91 35.40
N PRO A 217 -10.97 -21.18 35.41
CA PRO A 217 -11.47 -21.84 36.61
C PRO A 217 -10.46 -21.73 37.77
N GLU A 218 -10.91 -21.43 38.99
CA GLU A 218 -10.04 -21.18 40.15
C GLU A 218 -9.04 -22.34 40.40
N HIS A 219 -9.44 -23.58 40.17
CA HIS A 219 -8.56 -24.75 40.32
C HIS A 219 -7.36 -24.75 39.36
N ILE A 220 -7.47 -24.11 38.18
CA ILE A 220 -6.34 -23.98 37.24
C ILE A 220 -5.37 -22.90 37.73
N VAL A 221 -5.88 -21.85 38.39
CA VAL A 221 -5.05 -20.82 39.00
C VAL A 221 -4.25 -21.40 40.17
N GLU A 222 -4.85 -22.27 40.99
CA GLU A 222 -4.14 -23.01 42.05
C GLU A 222 -3.06 -23.94 41.50
N LEU A 223 -3.35 -24.72 40.44
CA LEU A 223 -2.37 -25.61 39.81
C LEU A 223 -1.14 -24.86 39.26
N ILE A 224 -1.33 -23.65 38.71
CA ILE A 224 -0.22 -22.81 38.23
C ILE A 224 0.56 -22.23 39.40
N ALA A 225 -0.11 -21.81 40.48
CA ALA A 225 0.55 -21.27 41.66
C ALA A 225 1.43 -22.32 42.37
N ASP A 226 0.93 -23.56 42.51
CA ASP A 226 1.68 -24.66 43.11
C ASP A 226 2.89 -25.05 42.24
N SER A 227 2.75 -25.04 40.91
CA SER A 227 3.85 -25.35 40.00
C SER A 227 4.97 -24.29 40.00
N ILE A 228 4.68 -23.05 40.42
CA ILE A 228 5.67 -21.97 40.52
C ILE A 228 6.37 -22.00 41.90
N ALA A 229 5.68 -22.45 42.95
CA ALA A 229 6.27 -22.62 44.27
C ALA A 229 7.37 -23.70 44.28
N ASP A 230 7.21 -24.77 43.48
CA ASP A 230 8.21 -25.85 43.37
C ASP A 230 9.48 -25.48 42.58
N ILE A 231 9.51 -24.32 41.89
CA ILE A 231 10.65 -23.85 41.09
C ILE A 231 11.48 -22.79 41.84
N ALA A 232 10.99 -22.27 42.97
CA ALA A 232 11.58 -21.13 43.66
C ALA A 232 12.61 -21.48 44.76
N ASP A 233 13.02 -22.74 44.90
CA ASP A 233 13.91 -23.20 45.97
C ASP A 233 15.27 -23.77 45.50
N GLU A 234 15.78 -23.38 44.32
CA GLU A 234 17.21 -23.58 43.99
C GLU A 234 17.85 -22.34 43.37
N ASP A 235 18.32 -21.45 44.25
CA ASP A 235 19.32 -20.43 43.93
C ASP A 235 20.63 -21.12 43.49
N GLY A 236 20.89 -21.14 42.18
CA GLY A 236 22.10 -21.73 41.60
C GLY A 236 22.62 -20.97 40.39
N TYR A 237 23.13 -19.76 40.61
CA TYR A 237 24.00 -19.06 39.65
C TYR A 237 25.20 -19.94 39.25
N ALA A 238 25.25 -20.41 38.00
CA ALA A 238 26.46 -20.63 37.18
C ALA A 238 26.06 -20.92 35.72
#